data_AF-A0A7V0UA22-F1
#
_entry.id   AF-A0A7V0UA22-F1
#
_cell.length_a   1.000
_cell.length_b   1.000
_cell.length_c   1.000
_cell.angle_alpha   90.00
_cell.angle_beta   90.00
_cell.angle_gamma   90.00
#
_symmetry.space_group_name_H-M   'P 1'
#
loop_
_entity.id
_entity.type
_entity.pdbx_description
1 polymer ?
#
loop_
_entity_poly.entity_id
_entity_poly.type
_entity_poly.pdbx_seq_one_letter_code
_entity_poly.pdbx_strand_id
1 'polypeptide(L)'
;MKEDMTKPPKLYKDHSLLTLMEKAHLQIKDQQLKKALKEADGIGTAATRSSFPPLLIRRGYITKESDGTFVPTQLGLKLYDILPEELVIPDFSANLEYELAGFIKKKPVKKPEDIIKETAKMLETVFSKIGKGGYAMNDSDAGAVIGKCPLCEGEMKEFVKSFTCQGECKFIIWKSYNGAPVSQDDALELIKNGETEKAYNMVTKKGKKFKAKLFINQEEKKIGYKFIDSPGTFSGNLSEKQIALIEKHGDDEIKETLKKGDFATCKKWIDDFFKKINEKKNLPPQKDQ
;
A
#
# COMPACT_ATOMS: atom_id res chain seq x y z
N MET A 1 28.50 -51.77 -3.09
CA MET A 1 28.61 -50.40 -3.64
C MET A 1 27.85 -49.48 -2.70
N LYS A 2 28.48 -48.44 -2.13
CA LYS A 2 27.75 -47.44 -1.34
C LYS A 2 27.02 -46.54 -2.33
N GLU A 3 25.70 -46.46 -2.21
CA GLU A 3 24.90 -45.51 -2.98
C GLU A 3 25.26 -44.10 -2.51
N ASP A 4 25.97 -43.36 -3.35
CA ASP A 4 26.26 -41.95 -3.10
C ASP A 4 24.97 -41.14 -3.28
N MET A 5 24.21 -41.00 -2.19
CA MET A 5 23.07 -40.10 -2.12
C MET A 5 23.56 -38.66 -2.27
N THR A 6 22.98 -37.91 -3.20
CA THR A 6 23.30 -36.50 -3.42
C THR A 6 22.90 -35.69 -2.19
N LYS A 7 23.81 -34.85 -1.70
CA LYS A 7 23.51 -33.95 -0.58
C LYS A 7 22.79 -32.72 -1.11
N PRO A 8 21.79 -32.20 -0.39
CA PRO A 8 21.13 -30.95 -0.78
C PRO A 8 22.16 -29.81 -0.85
N PRO A 9 21.97 -28.84 -1.76
CA PRO A 9 22.84 -27.68 -1.85
C PRO A 9 22.95 -26.98 -0.50
N LYS A 10 24.18 -26.58 -0.13
CA LYS A 10 24.38 -25.83 1.10
C LYS A 10 23.74 -24.44 0.98
N LEU A 11 23.13 -23.99 2.06
CA LEU A 11 22.63 -22.62 2.18
C LEU A 11 23.78 -21.61 2.14
N TYR A 12 23.43 -20.35 1.87
CA TYR A 12 24.41 -19.30 1.63
C TYR A 12 24.87 -18.63 2.94
N LYS A 13 26.17 -18.39 3.04
CA LYS A 13 26.85 -17.45 3.96
C LYS A 13 27.30 -16.21 3.19
N ASP A 14 27.83 -15.20 3.88
CA ASP A 14 28.22 -13.91 3.27
C ASP A 14 29.06 -14.07 1.99
N HIS A 15 30.15 -14.84 2.05
CA HIS A 15 31.03 -15.03 0.90
C HIS A 15 30.33 -15.77 -0.26
N SER A 16 29.62 -16.86 0.03
CA SER A 16 28.92 -17.63 -1.01
C SER A 16 27.75 -16.86 -1.63
N LEU A 17 27.08 -15.99 -0.87
CA LEU A 17 26.03 -15.12 -1.38
C LEU A 17 26.62 -14.04 -2.30
N LEU A 18 27.74 -13.44 -1.89
CA LEU A 18 28.47 -12.48 -2.73
C LEU A 18 28.92 -13.12 -4.05
N THR A 19 29.53 -14.31 -3.98
CA THR A 19 29.93 -15.08 -5.17
C THR A 19 28.74 -15.43 -6.05
N LEU A 20 27.57 -15.74 -5.47
CA LEU A 20 26.36 -16.00 -6.23
C LEU A 20 25.92 -14.75 -7.02
N MET A 21 25.94 -13.57 -6.39
CA MET A 21 25.55 -12.31 -7.03
C MET A 21 26.53 -11.91 -8.16
N GLU A 22 27.83 -12.08 -7.94
CA GLU A 22 28.89 -11.88 -8.96
C GLU A 22 28.72 -12.84 -10.15
N LYS A 23 28.41 -14.10 -9.84
CA LYS A 23 28.29 -15.17 -10.83
C LYS A 23 26.85 -15.40 -11.30
N ALA A 24 25.94 -14.45 -11.09
CA ALA A 24 24.55 -14.56 -11.51
C ALA A 24 24.41 -14.84 -13.03
N HIS A 25 25.38 -14.41 -13.84
CA HIS A 25 25.49 -14.73 -15.27
C HIS A 25 25.53 -16.23 -15.59
N LEU A 26 25.89 -17.10 -14.63
CA LEU A 26 25.87 -18.56 -14.82
C LEU A 26 24.45 -19.12 -14.86
N GLN A 27 23.47 -18.42 -14.31
CA GLN A 27 22.06 -18.82 -14.32
C GLN A 27 21.31 -18.33 -15.56
N ILE A 28 21.93 -17.45 -16.35
CA ILE A 28 21.35 -16.88 -17.58
C ILE A 28 21.54 -17.85 -18.76
N LYS A 29 20.44 -18.20 -19.43
CA LYS A 29 20.45 -19.06 -20.63
C LYS A 29 20.83 -18.29 -21.90
N ASP A 30 20.35 -17.05 -22.02
CA ASP A 30 20.62 -16.20 -23.17
C ASP A 30 22.10 -15.77 -23.21
N GLN A 31 22.78 -16.01 -24.34
CA GLN A 31 24.22 -15.75 -24.45
C GLN A 31 24.57 -14.27 -24.44
N GLN A 32 23.69 -13.41 -24.96
CA GLN A 32 23.93 -11.96 -24.98
C GLN A 32 23.77 -11.37 -23.58
N LEU A 33 22.70 -11.70 -22.88
CA LEU A 33 22.46 -11.26 -21.50
C LEU A 33 23.51 -11.82 -20.53
N LYS A 34 23.93 -13.07 -20.74
CA LYS A 34 25.02 -13.67 -19.97
C LYS A 34 26.33 -12.90 -20.13
N LYS A 35 26.69 -12.53 -21.37
CA LYS A 35 27.89 -11.74 -21.64
C LYS A 35 27.80 -10.36 -21.00
N ALA A 36 26.65 -9.71 -21.15
CA ALA A 36 26.39 -8.41 -20.55
C ALA A 36 26.55 -8.42 -19.02
N LEU A 37 25.91 -9.38 -18.35
CA LEU A 37 25.96 -9.48 -16.90
C LEU A 37 27.35 -9.86 -16.40
N LYS A 38 28.11 -10.66 -17.16
CA LYS A 38 29.52 -10.95 -16.87
C LYS A 38 30.40 -9.70 -16.98
N GLU A 39 30.17 -8.86 -17.98
CA GLU A 39 30.88 -7.59 -18.15
C GLU A 39 30.48 -6.54 -17.09
N ALA A 40 29.26 -6.63 -16.55
CA ALA A 40 28.76 -5.81 -15.45
C ALA A 40 29.16 -6.35 -14.06
N ASP A 41 29.99 -7.39 -13.99
CA ASP A 41 30.43 -8.05 -12.77
C ASP A 41 29.30 -8.73 -11.95
N GLY A 42 28.16 -9.03 -12.55
CA GLY A 42 27.01 -9.66 -11.87
C GLY A 42 25.93 -8.65 -11.47
N ILE A 43 25.08 -9.03 -10.51
CA ILE A 43 23.94 -8.19 -10.10
C ILE A 43 24.38 -7.17 -9.03
N GLY A 44 24.12 -5.88 -9.31
CA GLY A 44 24.52 -4.76 -8.46
C GLY A 44 26.03 -4.51 -8.48
N THR A 45 26.49 -3.47 -7.80
CA THR A 45 27.91 -3.15 -7.63
C THR A 45 28.42 -3.65 -6.28
N ALA A 46 29.74 -3.75 -6.09
CA ALA A 46 30.32 -4.19 -4.81
C ALA A 46 29.75 -3.44 -3.57
N ALA A 47 29.49 -2.14 -3.71
CA ALA A 47 28.89 -1.32 -2.65
C ALA A 47 27.42 -1.65 -2.37
N THR A 48 26.62 -1.97 -3.41
CA THR A 48 25.21 -2.32 -3.20
C THR A 48 25.05 -3.75 -2.69
N ARG A 49 25.90 -4.70 -3.13
CA ARG A 49 25.87 -6.10 -2.69
C ARG A 49 26.02 -6.26 -1.18
N SER A 50 26.96 -5.54 -0.56
CA SER A 50 27.18 -5.59 0.90
C SER A 50 25.99 -5.03 1.70
N SER A 51 25.17 -4.16 1.09
CA SER A 51 24.02 -3.53 1.74
C SER A 51 22.75 -4.40 1.74
N PHE A 52 22.65 -5.39 0.84
CA PHE A 52 21.43 -6.19 0.68
C PHE A 52 21.14 -7.14 1.85
N PRO A 53 22.09 -7.97 2.34
CA PRO A 53 21.79 -8.88 3.44
C PRO A 53 21.29 -8.17 4.72
N PRO A 54 21.93 -7.07 5.18
CA PRO A 54 21.40 -6.29 6.31
C PRO A 54 20.00 -5.74 6.06
N LEU A 55 19.70 -5.31 4.83
CA LEU A 55 18.36 -4.82 4.46
C LEU A 55 17.30 -5.91 4.54
N LEU A 56 17.60 -7.12 4.03
CA LEU A 56 16.68 -8.26 4.06
C LEU A 56 16.42 -8.76 5.48
N ILE A 57 17.45 -8.77 6.35
CA ILE A 57 17.31 -9.07 7.77
C ILE A 57 16.43 -8.03 8.45
N ARG A 58 16.70 -6.74 8.23
CA ARG A 58 15.91 -5.64 8.83
C ARG A 58 14.43 -5.69 8.43
N ARG A 59 14.13 -6.14 7.21
CA ARG A 59 12.74 -6.34 6.72
C ARG A 59 12.11 -7.66 7.17
N GLY A 60 12.87 -8.51 7.86
CA GLY A 60 12.40 -9.79 8.38
C GLY A 60 12.21 -10.86 7.31
N TYR A 61 12.86 -10.75 6.15
CA TYR A 61 12.74 -11.75 5.08
C TYR A 61 13.68 -12.93 5.27
N ILE A 62 14.87 -12.67 5.83
CA ILE A 62 15.87 -13.69 6.15
C ILE A 62 16.37 -13.51 7.58
N THR A 63 16.84 -14.58 8.20
CA THR A 63 17.62 -14.58 9.45
C THR A 63 19.06 -15.01 9.16
N LYS A 64 19.96 -14.70 10.10
CA LYS A 64 21.34 -15.18 10.09
C LYS A 64 21.54 -16.06 11.31
N GLU A 65 21.82 -17.34 11.07
CA GLU A 65 22.10 -18.32 12.11
C GLU A 65 23.43 -18.03 12.81
N SER A 66 23.64 -18.66 13.96
CA SER A 66 24.87 -18.53 14.76
C SER A 66 26.14 -18.90 13.98
N ASP A 67 26.04 -19.82 13.03
CA ASP A 67 27.15 -20.27 12.18
C ASP A 67 27.36 -19.36 10.94
N GLY A 68 26.59 -18.27 10.82
CA GLY A 68 26.65 -17.30 9.74
C GLY A 68 25.82 -17.65 8.51
N THR A 69 25.02 -18.72 8.54
CA THR A 69 24.14 -19.13 7.44
C THR A 69 22.91 -18.25 7.34
N PHE A 70 22.56 -17.80 6.14
CA PHE A 70 21.30 -17.12 5.86
C PHE A 70 20.17 -18.12 5.64
N VAL A 71 19.06 -17.92 6.35
CA VAL A 71 17.88 -18.78 6.29
C VAL A 71 16.65 -17.93 5.96
N PRO A 72 15.81 -18.30 4.98
CA PRO A 72 14.58 -17.58 4.70
C PRO A 72 13.58 -17.75 5.85
N THR A 73 12.90 -16.67 6.21
CA THR A 73 11.78 -16.72 7.15
C THR A 73 10.49 -17.12 6.45
N GLN A 74 9.44 -17.44 7.22
CA GLN A 74 8.10 -17.65 6.66
C GLN A 74 7.59 -16.44 5.86
N LEU A 75 7.93 -15.21 6.30
CA LEU A 75 7.58 -14.00 5.56
C LEU A 75 8.33 -13.91 4.23
N GLY A 76 9.62 -14.26 4.22
CA GLY A 76 10.45 -14.29 3.02
C GLY A 76 9.97 -15.32 2.00
N LEU A 77 9.59 -16.52 2.44
CA LEU A 77 9.03 -17.57 1.58
C LEU A 77 7.70 -17.13 0.97
N LYS A 78 6.79 -16.58 1.77
CA LYS A 78 5.52 -16.04 1.24
C LYS A 78 5.76 -14.93 0.22
N LEU A 79 6.71 -14.03 0.49
CA LEU A 79 7.05 -12.98 -0.47
C LEU A 79 7.58 -13.58 -1.78
N TYR A 80 8.44 -14.61 -1.71
CA TYR A 80 8.93 -15.33 -2.88
C TYR A 80 7.77 -15.91 -3.70
N ASP A 81 6.82 -16.59 -3.05
CA ASP A 81 5.64 -17.18 -3.69
C ASP A 81 4.75 -16.12 -4.36
N ILE A 82 4.77 -14.89 -3.83
CA ILE A 82 3.98 -13.77 -4.34
C ILE A 82 4.62 -13.13 -5.58
N LEU A 83 5.94 -13.22 -5.69
CA LEU A 83 6.66 -12.55 -6.76
C LEU A 83 6.51 -13.35 -8.06
N PRO A 84 6.20 -12.68 -9.18
CA PRO A 84 6.18 -13.35 -10.47
C PRO A 84 7.58 -13.84 -10.83
N GLU A 85 7.65 -14.98 -11.53
CA GLU A 85 8.92 -15.65 -11.89
C GLU A 85 9.92 -14.68 -12.53
N GLU A 86 9.43 -13.74 -13.36
CA GLU A 86 10.25 -12.74 -14.04
C GLU A 86 11.02 -11.78 -13.10
N LEU A 87 10.58 -11.62 -11.85
CA LEU A 87 11.26 -10.80 -10.83
C LEU A 87 12.17 -11.61 -9.90
N VAL A 88 12.12 -12.93 -9.99
CA VAL A 88 12.83 -13.86 -9.12
C VAL A 88 14.03 -14.48 -9.84
N ILE A 89 14.00 -14.49 -11.18
CA ILE A 89 15.13 -14.87 -12.02
C ILE A 89 16.05 -13.67 -12.30
N PRO A 90 17.37 -13.91 -12.43
CA PRO A 90 18.35 -12.85 -12.65
C PRO A 90 18.21 -12.18 -14.03
N ASP A 91 17.47 -12.78 -14.97
CA ASP A 91 17.32 -12.34 -16.36
C ASP A 91 16.80 -10.91 -16.50
N PHE A 92 15.83 -10.50 -15.67
CA PHE A 92 15.35 -9.12 -15.72
C PHE A 92 16.40 -8.13 -15.23
N SER A 93 17.05 -8.42 -14.11
CA SER A 93 18.15 -7.61 -13.61
C SER A 93 19.29 -7.57 -14.62
N ALA A 94 19.60 -8.70 -15.28
CA ALA A 94 20.60 -8.78 -16.34
C ALA A 94 20.29 -7.88 -17.52
N ASN A 95 19.02 -7.85 -17.95
CA ASN A 95 18.59 -7.00 -19.05
C ASN A 95 18.72 -5.50 -18.73
N LEU A 96 18.37 -5.10 -17.50
CA LEU A 96 18.57 -3.73 -17.05
C LEU A 96 20.05 -3.35 -17.00
N GLU A 97 20.89 -4.22 -16.43
CA GLU A 97 22.35 -3.99 -16.38
C GLU A 97 22.96 -3.93 -17.79
N TYR A 98 22.45 -4.73 -18.74
CA TYR A 98 22.86 -4.66 -20.15
C TYR A 98 22.55 -3.30 -20.79
N GLU A 99 21.31 -2.84 -20.64
CA GLU A 99 20.89 -1.53 -21.18
C GLU A 99 21.71 -0.40 -20.54
N LEU A 100 21.90 -0.41 -19.21
CA LEU A 100 22.70 0.56 -18.48
C LEU A 100 24.18 0.55 -18.91
N ALA A 101 24.77 -0.64 -19.12
CA ALA A 101 26.13 -0.77 -19.62
C ALA A 101 26.30 -0.17 -21.03
N GLY A 102 25.26 -0.23 -21.86
CA GLY A 102 25.21 0.41 -23.18
C GLY A 102 25.42 1.94 -23.10
N PHE A 103 24.79 2.60 -22.13
CA PHE A 103 24.98 4.04 -21.91
C PHE A 103 26.39 4.38 -21.45
N ILE A 104 26.96 3.59 -20.52
CA ILE A 104 28.35 3.78 -20.05
C ILE A 104 29.33 3.66 -21.22
N LYS A 105 29.12 2.69 -22.11
CA LYS A 105 29.95 2.44 -23.29
C LYS A 105 29.65 3.37 -24.48
N LYS A 106 28.74 4.34 -24.32
CA LYS A 106 28.27 5.24 -25.39
C LYS A 106 27.72 4.49 -26.63
N LYS A 107 27.17 3.29 -26.41
CA LYS A 107 26.52 2.46 -27.43
C LYS A 107 25.19 1.93 -26.88
N PRO A 108 24.22 2.83 -26.61
CA PRO A 108 22.92 2.41 -26.08
C PRO A 108 22.17 1.59 -27.14
N VAL A 109 21.53 0.50 -26.72
CA VAL A 109 20.68 -0.32 -27.59
C VAL A 109 19.31 0.33 -27.73
N LYS A 110 18.81 0.95 -26.65
CA LYS A 110 17.53 1.66 -26.59
C LYS A 110 17.71 3.08 -26.05
N LYS A 111 16.71 3.93 -26.31
CA LYS A 111 16.64 5.26 -25.68
C LYS A 111 16.15 5.14 -24.24
N PRO A 112 16.51 6.07 -23.33
CA PRO A 112 16.04 6.06 -21.95
C PRO A 112 14.51 6.01 -21.83
N GLU A 113 13.81 6.72 -22.71
CA GLU A 113 12.35 6.79 -22.70
C GLU A 113 11.71 5.42 -22.98
N ASP A 114 12.32 4.65 -23.89
CA ASP A 114 11.84 3.31 -24.25
C ASP A 114 12.06 2.33 -23.09
N ILE A 115 13.20 2.41 -22.40
CA ILE A 115 13.50 1.57 -21.23
C ILE A 115 12.53 1.86 -20.09
N ILE A 116 12.25 3.14 -19.82
CA ILE A 116 11.28 3.55 -18.80
C ILE A 116 9.88 3.02 -19.14
N LYS A 117 9.46 3.16 -20.40
CA LYS A 117 8.16 2.69 -20.87
C LYS A 117 8.01 1.18 -20.79
N GLU A 118 9.03 0.42 -21.19
CA GLU A 118 9.04 -1.04 -21.08
C GLU A 118 9.02 -1.50 -19.62
N THR A 119 9.82 -0.87 -18.76
CA THR A 119 9.85 -1.16 -17.33
C THR A 119 8.49 -0.88 -16.68
N ALA A 120 7.86 0.25 -17.00
CA ALA A 120 6.53 0.60 -16.51
C ALA A 120 5.47 -0.42 -16.96
N LYS A 121 5.46 -0.78 -18.25
CA LYS A 121 4.54 -1.79 -18.80
C LYS A 121 4.72 -3.17 -18.15
N MET A 122 5.96 -3.52 -17.84
CA MET A 122 6.26 -4.76 -17.14
C MET A 122 5.76 -4.71 -15.69
N LEU A 123 5.99 -3.61 -14.97
CA LEU A 123 5.42 -3.41 -13.63
C LEU A 123 3.88 -3.49 -13.66
N GLU A 124 3.22 -2.86 -14.63
CA GLU A 124 1.77 -2.98 -14.80
C GLU A 124 1.33 -4.43 -15.02
N THR A 125 2.10 -5.22 -15.77
CA THR A 125 1.83 -6.64 -16.00
C THR A 125 2.01 -7.45 -14.71
N VAL A 126 3.10 -7.21 -13.97
CA VAL A 126 3.39 -7.80 -12.67
C VAL A 126 2.26 -7.49 -11.68
N PHE A 127 1.90 -6.21 -11.53
CA PHE A 127 0.81 -5.78 -10.65
C PHE A 127 -0.55 -6.28 -11.11
N SER A 128 -0.77 -6.46 -12.41
CA SER A 128 -1.99 -7.07 -12.94
C SER A 128 -2.06 -8.56 -12.62
N LYS A 129 -0.94 -9.29 -12.63
CA LYS A 129 -0.89 -10.70 -12.18
C LYS A 129 -1.18 -10.79 -10.67
N ILE A 130 -0.60 -9.88 -9.88
CA ILE A 130 -0.84 -9.75 -8.43
C ILE A 130 -2.27 -9.26 -8.11
N GLY A 131 -2.88 -8.46 -8.99
CA GLY A 131 -4.19 -7.81 -8.77
C GLY A 131 -5.39 -8.54 -9.37
N LYS A 132 -5.21 -9.30 -10.46
CA LYS A 132 -6.26 -10.16 -11.06
C LYS A 132 -6.32 -11.53 -10.41
N GLY A 133 -5.18 -12.04 -9.95
CA GLY A 133 -5.13 -12.99 -8.85
C GLY A 133 -5.16 -12.21 -7.55
N GLY A 134 -6.24 -11.47 -7.28
CA GLY A 134 -6.48 -11.01 -5.91
C GLY A 134 -6.40 -12.27 -5.07
N TYR A 135 -5.34 -12.40 -4.27
CA TYR A 135 -4.99 -13.62 -3.56
C TYR A 135 -6.28 -14.32 -3.14
N ALA A 136 -6.62 -15.40 -3.86
CA ALA A 136 -7.26 -16.51 -3.20
C ALA A 136 -6.26 -16.81 -2.11
N MET A 137 -6.57 -16.34 -0.90
CA MET A 137 -5.72 -16.59 0.25
C MET A 137 -5.65 -18.10 0.33
N ASN A 138 -4.51 -18.67 -0.01
CA ASN A 138 -4.36 -20.13 -0.06
C ASN A 138 -4.80 -20.66 1.31
N ASP A 139 -5.59 -21.73 1.30
CA ASP A 139 -6.21 -22.35 2.49
C ASP A 139 -5.15 -22.73 3.56
N SER A 140 -3.87 -22.80 3.20
CA SER A 140 -2.73 -23.05 4.09
C SER A 140 -2.40 -21.89 5.04
N ASP A 141 -2.90 -20.68 4.79
CA ASP A 141 -2.77 -19.50 5.66
C ASP A 141 -4.06 -19.16 6.40
N ALA A 142 -5.10 -19.98 6.20
CA ALA A 142 -6.37 -19.83 6.87
C ALA A 142 -6.22 -20.28 8.33
N GLY A 143 -6.27 -19.31 9.23
CA GLY A 143 -6.46 -19.53 10.65
C GLY A 143 -7.88 -20.00 10.97
N ALA A 144 -8.23 -19.95 12.26
CA ALA A 144 -9.51 -20.43 12.75
C ALA A 144 -10.71 -19.78 12.03
N VAL A 145 -11.80 -20.55 11.93
CA VAL A 145 -13.10 -20.02 11.54
C VAL A 145 -13.58 -19.08 12.66
N ILE A 146 -13.81 -17.82 12.32
CA ILE A 146 -14.23 -16.80 13.29
C ILE A 146 -15.76 -16.64 13.37
N GLY A 147 -16.49 -16.98 12.31
CA GLY A 147 -17.95 -16.84 12.30
C GLY A 147 -18.57 -17.03 10.92
N LYS A 148 -19.89 -16.79 10.81
CA LYS A 148 -20.62 -16.81 9.54
C LYS A 148 -20.63 -15.44 8.90
N CYS A 149 -20.54 -15.38 7.58
CA CYS A 149 -20.53 -14.13 6.83
C CYS A 149 -21.91 -13.47 6.85
N PRO A 150 -22.02 -12.17 7.17
CA PRO A 150 -23.29 -11.46 7.20
C PRO A 150 -23.92 -11.21 5.82
N LEU A 151 -23.20 -11.48 4.72
CA LEU A 151 -23.69 -11.25 3.35
C LEU A 151 -24.13 -12.53 2.62
N CYS A 152 -23.53 -13.67 2.94
CA CYS A 152 -23.80 -14.92 2.24
C CYS A 152 -23.78 -16.16 3.14
N GLU A 153 -23.78 -15.98 4.47
CA GLU A 153 -23.74 -17.03 5.50
C GLU A 153 -22.55 -18.00 5.45
N GLY A 154 -21.67 -17.89 4.45
CA GLY A 154 -20.46 -18.69 4.33
C GLY A 154 -19.47 -18.47 5.47
N GLU A 155 -18.54 -19.40 5.65
CA GLU A 155 -17.57 -19.33 6.74
C GLU A 155 -16.57 -18.17 6.55
N MET A 156 -16.38 -17.37 7.60
CA MET A 156 -15.32 -16.36 7.68
C MET A 156 -14.09 -17.00 8.34
N LYS A 157 -12.99 -17.06 7.60
CA LYS A 157 -11.69 -17.52 8.13
C LYS A 157 -10.77 -16.34 8.38
N GLU A 158 -9.96 -16.43 9.45
CA GLU A 158 -8.91 -15.47 9.72
C GLU A 158 -7.68 -15.72 8.83
N PHE A 159 -7.08 -14.66 8.33
CA PHE A 159 -5.81 -14.67 7.61
C PHE A 159 -4.85 -13.64 8.18
N VAL A 160 -3.60 -13.65 7.73
CA VAL A 160 -2.53 -12.79 8.26
C VAL A 160 -2.89 -11.30 8.25
N LYS A 161 -3.59 -10.81 7.21
CA LYS A 161 -3.92 -9.37 7.02
C LYS A 161 -5.42 -9.07 6.97
N SER A 162 -6.26 -10.08 7.02
CA SER A 162 -7.70 -9.92 6.81
C SER A 162 -8.49 -11.07 7.41
N PHE A 163 -9.81 -10.91 7.46
CA PHE A 163 -10.77 -11.98 7.67
C PHE A 163 -11.61 -12.08 6.40
N THR A 164 -11.66 -13.26 5.81
CA THR A 164 -12.18 -13.44 4.44
C THR A 164 -13.25 -14.52 4.42
N CYS A 165 -14.38 -14.20 3.78
CA CYS A 165 -15.47 -15.14 3.53
C CYS A 165 -15.05 -16.19 2.50
N GLN A 166 -15.27 -17.46 2.81
CA GLN A 166 -15.04 -18.60 1.92
C GLN A 166 -16.26 -18.93 1.04
N GLY A 167 -17.40 -18.26 1.26
CA GLY A 167 -18.59 -18.38 0.41
C GLY A 167 -18.49 -17.58 -0.90
N GLU A 168 -19.56 -17.62 -1.70
CA GLU A 168 -19.59 -16.99 -3.03
C GLU A 168 -19.40 -15.47 -3.01
N CYS A 169 -19.69 -14.81 -1.88
CA CYS A 169 -19.65 -13.34 -1.79
C CYS A 169 -18.25 -12.73 -1.67
N LYS A 170 -17.19 -13.53 -1.43
CA LYS A 170 -15.78 -13.07 -1.31
C LYS A 170 -15.60 -11.80 -0.47
N PHE A 171 -16.38 -11.66 0.60
CA PHE A 171 -16.33 -10.52 1.51
C PHE A 171 -15.02 -10.49 2.30
N ILE A 172 -14.41 -9.31 2.47
CA ILE A 172 -13.11 -9.14 3.12
C ILE A 172 -13.17 -8.03 4.18
N ILE A 173 -12.75 -8.36 5.40
CA ILE A 173 -12.50 -7.44 6.52
C ILE A 173 -10.98 -7.30 6.65
N TRP A 174 -10.43 -6.11 6.44
CA TRP A 174 -8.98 -5.89 6.60
C TRP A 174 -8.61 -5.66 8.07
N LYS A 175 -7.50 -6.24 8.54
CA LYS A 175 -6.93 -5.99 9.87
C LYS A 175 -6.39 -4.56 10.06
N SER A 176 -6.34 -3.78 8.98
CA SER A 176 -6.00 -2.36 8.99
C SER A 176 -6.90 -1.62 8.01
N TYR A 177 -7.65 -0.63 8.49
CA TYR A 177 -8.55 0.19 7.67
C TYR A 177 -8.30 1.68 7.93
N ASN A 178 -7.86 2.44 6.91
CA ASN A 178 -7.52 3.87 7.05
C ASN A 178 -6.61 4.19 8.27
N GLY A 179 -5.68 3.29 8.59
CA GLY A 179 -4.76 3.41 9.73
C GLY A 179 -5.31 2.91 11.07
N ALA A 180 -6.58 2.51 11.14
CA ALA A 180 -7.17 1.88 12.31
C ALA A 180 -6.85 0.37 12.34
N PRO A 181 -6.24 -0.15 13.43
CA PRO A 181 -6.03 -1.59 13.60
C PRO A 181 -7.35 -2.28 13.95
N VAL A 182 -7.79 -3.22 13.13
CA VAL A 182 -9.00 -4.03 13.33
C VAL A 182 -8.56 -5.39 13.88
N SER A 183 -8.92 -5.66 15.14
CA SER A 183 -8.62 -6.91 15.83
C SER A 183 -9.64 -8.01 15.47
N GLN A 184 -9.39 -9.23 15.95
CA GLN A 184 -10.33 -10.34 15.79
C GLN A 184 -11.66 -10.08 16.50
N ASP A 185 -11.64 -9.49 17.70
CA ASP A 185 -12.85 -9.12 18.44
C ASP A 185 -13.71 -8.12 17.64
N ASP A 186 -13.06 -7.17 16.97
CA ASP A 186 -13.74 -6.19 16.13
C ASP A 186 -14.37 -6.82 14.89
N ALA A 187 -13.69 -7.82 14.30
CA ALA A 187 -14.24 -8.59 13.20
C ALA A 187 -15.46 -9.41 13.63
N LEU A 188 -15.42 -10.01 14.82
CA LEU A 188 -16.57 -10.72 15.41
C LEU A 188 -17.74 -9.76 15.67
N GLU A 189 -17.45 -8.57 16.18
CA GLU A 189 -18.44 -7.52 16.42
C GLU A 189 -19.08 -7.04 15.12
N LEU A 190 -18.27 -6.76 14.09
CA LEU A 190 -18.76 -6.42 12.75
C LEU A 190 -19.64 -7.53 12.17
N ILE A 191 -19.28 -8.80 12.37
CA ILE A 191 -20.07 -9.93 11.89
C ILE A 191 -21.41 -10.05 12.62
N LYS A 192 -21.44 -9.84 13.94
CA LYS A 192 -22.65 -9.98 14.78
C LYS A 192 -23.59 -8.78 14.67
N ASN A 193 -23.03 -7.59 14.80
CA ASN A 193 -23.79 -6.35 14.98
C ASN A 193 -23.83 -5.50 13.69
N GLY A 194 -23.00 -5.80 12.69
CA GLY A 194 -22.87 -5.00 11.48
C GLY A 194 -22.06 -3.70 11.67
N GLU A 195 -21.75 -3.32 12.91
CA GLU A 195 -20.96 -2.14 13.26
C GLU A 195 -20.13 -2.37 14.54
N THR A 196 -19.01 -1.65 14.66
CA THR A 196 -18.16 -1.69 15.86
C THR A 196 -18.65 -0.70 16.91
N GLU A 197 -18.71 -1.08 18.19
CA GLU A 197 -19.07 -0.14 19.25
C GLU A 197 -17.99 0.92 19.46
N LYS A 198 -16.72 0.51 19.36
CA LYS A 198 -15.57 1.39 19.60
C LYS A 198 -15.28 2.34 18.45
N ALA A 199 -14.82 3.53 18.83
CA ALA A 199 -14.36 4.57 17.92
C ALA A 199 -12.90 4.34 17.52
N TYR A 200 -12.57 4.51 16.25
CA TYR A 200 -11.19 4.47 15.78
C TYR A 200 -10.72 5.86 15.33
N ASN A 201 -9.45 6.15 15.63
CA ASN A 201 -8.74 7.27 15.02
C ASN A 201 -8.25 6.85 13.63
N MET A 202 -8.97 7.28 12.60
CA MET A 202 -8.65 7.02 11.19
C MET A 202 -7.97 8.22 10.55
N VAL A 203 -7.31 8.00 9.42
CA VAL A 203 -6.62 9.03 8.66
C VAL A 203 -7.18 9.09 7.24
N THR A 204 -7.56 10.29 6.79
CA THR A 204 -7.99 10.52 5.40
C THR A 204 -6.79 10.38 4.44
N LYS A 205 -7.05 10.23 3.14
CA LYS A 205 -6.00 10.26 2.11
C LYS A 205 -5.11 11.52 2.16
N LYS A 206 -5.62 12.63 2.71
CA LYS A 206 -4.90 13.91 2.89
C LYS A 206 -4.19 14.03 4.25
N GLY A 207 -4.09 12.95 5.04
CA GLY A 207 -3.39 12.93 6.32
C GLY A 207 -4.18 13.50 7.52
N LYS A 208 -5.40 13.99 7.33
CA LYS A 208 -6.23 14.49 8.45
C LYS A 208 -6.78 13.33 9.27
N LYS A 209 -6.61 13.40 10.59
CA LYS A 209 -7.13 12.43 11.56
C LYS A 209 -8.61 12.71 11.85
N PHE A 210 -9.42 11.66 11.96
CA PHE A 210 -10.84 11.74 12.33
C PHE A 210 -11.24 10.54 13.17
N LYS A 211 -12.31 10.68 13.96
CA LYS A 211 -12.89 9.58 14.73
C LYS A 211 -14.11 9.01 14.05
N ALA A 212 -14.12 7.70 13.80
CA ALA A 212 -15.24 7.02 13.18
C ALA A 212 -15.42 5.59 13.72
N LYS A 213 -16.65 5.09 13.66
CA LYS A 213 -16.99 3.68 13.84
C LYS A 213 -16.96 2.97 12.50
N LEU A 214 -16.56 1.70 12.48
CA LEU A 214 -16.62 0.87 11.28
C LEU A 214 -18.00 0.23 11.17
N PHE A 215 -18.51 0.08 9.95
CA PHE A 215 -19.73 -0.66 9.68
C PHE A 215 -19.62 -1.44 8.36
N ILE A 216 -20.44 -2.47 8.21
CA ILE A 216 -20.54 -3.25 6.97
C ILE A 216 -21.52 -2.56 6.03
N ASN A 217 -21.03 -2.09 4.88
CA ASN A 217 -21.87 -1.64 3.79
C ASN A 217 -22.28 -2.87 2.97
N GLN A 218 -23.55 -3.29 3.12
CA GLN A 218 -24.09 -4.48 2.44
C GLN A 218 -24.24 -4.29 0.92
N GLU A 219 -24.50 -3.05 0.46
CA GLU A 219 -24.66 -2.75 -0.97
C GLU A 219 -23.31 -2.83 -1.69
N GLU A 220 -22.26 -2.26 -1.09
CA GLU A 220 -20.91 -2.23 -1.68
C GLU A 220 -20.07 -3.48 -1.35
N LYS A 221 -20.58 -4.37 -0.50
CA LYS A 221 -19.89 -5.56 0.03
C LYS A 221 -18.51 -5.21 0.63
N LYS A 222 -18.42 -4.08 1.33
CA LYS A 222 -17.16 -3.54 1.89
C LYS A 222 -17.40 -2.91 3.26
N ILE A 223 -16.31 -2.69 4.00
CA ILE A 223 -16.35 -1.92 5.24
C ILE A 223 -16.38 -0.43 4.92
N GLY A 224 -17.37 0.25 5.48
CA GLY A 224 -17.48 1.70 5.53
C GLY A 224 -17.16 2.24 6.93
N TYR A 225 -17.25 3.56 7.08
CA TYR A 225 -17.07 4.23 8.36
C TYR A 225 -18.14 5.31 8.58
N LYS A 226 -18.63 5.42 9.82
CA LYS A 226 -19.54 6.49 10.26
C LYS A 226 -18.78 7.41 11.20
N PHE A 227 -18.72 8.69 10.86
CA PHE A 227 -18.10 9.70 11.72
C PHE A 227 -18.87 9.80 13.06
N ILE A 228 -18.14 9.83 14.18
CA ILE A 228 -18.74 10.07 15.50
C ILE A 228 -18.85 11.58 15.75
N ASP A 229 -17.81 12.31 15.33
CA ASP A 229 -17.81 13.75 15.28
C ASP A 229 -18.05 14.14 13.81
N SER A 230 -19.23 14.68 13.51
CA SER A 230 -19.54 15.23 12.19
C SER A 230 -18.38 16.11 11.73
N PRO A 231 -17.74 15.85 10.58
CA PRO A 231 -16.64 16.67 10.09
C PRO A 231 -17.21 18.03 9.66
N GLY A 232 -17.26 18.99 10.59
CA GLY A 232 -17.83 20.31 10.33
C GLY A 232 -17.92 21.30 11.49
N THR A 233 -17.72 20.93 12.75
CA THR A 233 -17.71 21.91 13.85
C THR A 233 -16.31 22.48 14.03
N PHE A 234 -16.13 23.72 13.56
CA PHE A 234 -14.98 24.55 13.88
C PHE A 234 -14.84 24.68 15.41
N SER A 235 -13.74 24.20 15.97
CA SER A 235 -13.48 24.21 17.43
C SER A 235 -12.46 25.28 17.83
N GLY A 236 -12.49 26.44 17.19
CA GLY A 236 -11.61 27.58 17.46
C GLY A 236 -12.39 28.86 17.71
N ASN A 237 -11.71 29.91 18.19
CA ASN A 237 -12.27 31.26 18.21
C ASN A 237 -12.11 31.90 16.83
N LEU A 238 -13.05 32.76 16.44
CA LEU A 238 -12.89 33.59 15.26
C LEU A 238 -11.83 34.67 15.52
N SER A 239 -11.01 34.96 14.52
CA SER A 239 -10.09 36.11 14.57
C SER A 239 -10.89 37.42 14.56
N GLU A 240 -10.30 38.51 15.09
CA GLU A 240 -10.92 39.84 15.11
C GLU A 240 -11.43 40.29 13.74
N LYS A 241 -10.69 39.96 12.67
CA LYS A 241 -11.08 40.27 11.28
C LYS A 241 -12.32 39.49 10.84
N GLN A 242 -12.50 38.27 11.30
CA GLN A 242 -13.66 37.43 11.00
C GLN A 242 -14.91 37.88 11.76
N ILE A 243 -14.72 38.31 13.02
CA ILE A 243 -15.77 38.91 13.84
C ILE A 243 -16.25 40.22 13.19
N ALA A 244 -15.32 41.12 12.85
CA ALA A 244 -15.64 42.38 12.18
C ALA A 244 -16.34 42.18 10.82
N LEU A 245 -16.02 41.10 10.10
CA LEU A 245 -16.70 40.77 8.84
C LEU A 245 -18.17 40.41 9.06
N ILE A 246 -18.47 39.62 10.09
CA ILE A 246 -19.84 39.23 10.45
C ILE A 246 -20.62 40.44 10.97
N GLU A 247 -20.00 41.30 11.78
CA GLU A 247 -20.66 42.52 12.25
C GLU A 247 -21.02 43.47 11.10
N LYS A 248 -20.16 43.55 10.09
CA LYS A 248 -20.35 44.44 8.94
C LYS A 248 -21.31 43.91 7.88
N HIS A 249 -21.31 42.61 7.60
CA HIS A 249 -22.03 42.02 6.47
C HIS A 249 -22.99 40.88 6.83
N GLY A 250 -23.01 40.45 8.09
CA GLY A 250 -23.90 39.42 8.60
C GLY A 250 -25.34 39.90 8.74
N ASP A 251 -26.27 38.99 8.46
CA ASP A 251 -27.68 39.14 8.80
C ASP A 251 -27.87 39.07 10.33
N ASP A 252 -29.02 39.52 10.85
CA ASP A 252 -29.25 39.62 12.30
C ASP A 252 -29.16 38.26 13.01
N GLU A 253 -29.52 37.19 12.31
CA GLU A 253 -29.40 35.80 12.80
C GLU A 253 -27.94 35.37 13.00
N ILE A 254 -27.03 35.73 12.09
CA ILE A 254 -25.61 35.35 12.23
C ILE A 254 -24.88 36.23 13.27
N LYS A 255 -25.35 37.47 13.48
CA LYS A 255 -24.86 38.33 14.56
C LYS A 255 -25.32 37.85 15.93
N GLU A 256 -26.52 37.28 16.02
CA GLU A 256 -27.03 36.69 17.26
C GLU A 256 -26.31 35.37 17.59
N THR A 257 -26.03 34.53 16.60
CA THR A 257 -25.23 33.30 16.80
C THR A 257 -23.79 33.60 17.23
N LEU A 258 -23.21 34.70 16.72
CA LEU A 258 -21.90 35.20 17.19
C LEU A 258 -21.93 35.59 18.68
N LYS A 259 -23.00 36.25 19.15
CA LYS A 259 -23.19 36.59 20.56
C LYS A 259 -23.44 35.35 21.44
N LYS A 260 -24.04 34.30 20.89
CA LYS A 260 -24.28 33.01 21.55
C LYS A 260 -23.02 32.11 21.59
N GLY A 261 -21.93 32.51 20.96
CA GLY A 261 -20.65 31.78 20.97
C GLY A 261 -20.61 30.57 20.03
N ASP A 262 -21.54 30.46 19.08
CA ASP A 262 -21.52 29.40 18.06
C ASP A 262 -20.60 29.79 16.88
N PHE A 263 -19.30 29.70 17.12
CA PHE A 263 -18.29 30.05 16.13
C PHE A 263 -18.28 29.13 14.90
N ALA A 264 -18.89 27.93 14.98
CA ALA A 264 -18.96 27.00 13.86
C ALA A 264 -19.96 27.46 12.80
N THR A 265 -21.14 27.89 13.23
CA THR A 265 -22.15 28.47 12.33
C THR A 265 -21.64 29.77 11.71
N CYS A 266 -20.99 30.62 12.52
CA CYS A 266 -20.34 31.84 12.04
C CYS A 266 -19.24 31.57 11.01
N LYS A 267 -18.39 30.55 11.21
CA LYS A 267 -17.32 30.20 10.28
C LYS A 267 -17.85 29.69 8.94
N LYS A 268 -18.91 28.87 8.98
CA LYS A 268 -19.60 28.37 7.78
C LYS A 268 -20.19 29.52 6.96
N TRP A 269 -20.83 30.49 7.62
CA TRP A 269 -21.36 31.68 6.96
C TRP A 269 -20.25 32.51 6.28
N ILE A 270 -19.09 32.68 6.94
CA ILE A 270 -17.94 33.38 6.34
C ILE A 270 -17.45 32.68 5.06
N ASP A 271 -17.33 31.35 5.09
CA ASP A 271 -16.84 30.58 3.95
C ASP A 271 -17.83 30.69 2.76
N ASP A 272 -19.14 30.65 3.03
CA ASP A 272 -20.19 30.86 2.03
C ASP A 272 -20.22 32.31 1.49
N PHE A 273 -19.96 33.30 2.35
CA PHE A 273 -19.86 34.71 1.96
C PHE A 273 -18.73 34.95 0.95
N PHE A 274 -17.54 34.40 1.21
CA PHE A 274 -16.42 34.50 0.27
C PHE A 274 -16.66 33.74 -1.04
N LYS A 275 -17.35 32.60 -0.98
CA LYS A 275 -17.74 31.85 -2.17
C LYS A 275 -18.64 32.69 -3.09
N LYS A 276 -19.67 33.35 -2.53
CA LYS A 276 -20.56 34.25 -3.29
C LYS A 276 -19.83 35.46 -3.89
N ILE A 277 -18.85 36.03 -3.18
CA ILE A 277 -18.03 37.14 -3.70
C ILE A 277 -17.17 36.69 -4.90
N ASN A 278 -16.55 35.52 -4.80
CA ASN A 278 -15.71 34.99 -5.87
C ASN A 278 -16.53 34.58 -7.11
N GLU A 279 -17.75 34.07 -6.91
CA GLU A 279 -18.66 33.77 -8.02
C GLU A 279 -19.13 35.06 -8.73
N LYS A 280 -19.38 36.15 -8.01
CA LYS A 280 -19.73 37.45 -8.62
C LYS A 280 -18.59 38.11 -9.40
N LYS A 281 -17.32 37.86 -9.04
CA LYS A 281 -16.15 38.38 -9.77
C LYS A 281 -15.86 37.66 -11.08
N ASN A 282 -16.42 36.47 -11.29
CA ASN A 282 -16.18 35.63 -12.46
C ASN A 282 -17.32 35.68 -13.51
N LEU A 283 -18.27 36.60 -13.39
CA LEU A 283 -19.20 36.85 -14.48
C LEU A 283 -18.48 37.65 -15.59
N PRO A 284 -18.51 37.18 -16.85
CA PRO A 284 -18.01 37.97 -17.97
C PRO A 284 -18.81 39.27 -18.06
N PRO A 285 -18.19 40.39 -18.49
CA PRO A 285 -18.90 41.65 -18.64
C PRO A 285 -20.09 41.43 -19.56
N GLN A 286 -21.29 41.72 -19.07
CA GLN A 286 -22.48 41.78 -19.92
C GLN A 286 -22.19 42.84 -20.99
N LYS A 287 -22.11 42.40 -22.25
CA LYS A 287 -22.12 43.32 -23.38
C LYS A 287 -23.52 43.93 -23.41
N ASP A 288 -23.63 45.18 -23.01
CA ASP A 288 -24.74 46.03 -23.43
C ASP A 288 -24.61 46.24 -24.95
N GLN A 289 -25.46 45.56 -25.72
CA GLN A 289 -26.08 45.99 -26.99
C GLN A 289 -26.97 44.89 -27.57
#